data_AF-A0A5E4NDD0-F1
#
_entry.id   AF-A0A5E4NDD0-F1
#
_cell.length_a   1.000
_cell.length_b   1.000
_cell.length_c   1.000
_cell.angle_alpha   90.00
_cell.angle_beta   90.00
_cell.angle_gamma   90.00
#
_symmetry.space_group_name_H-M   'P 1'
#
loop_
_entity.id
_entity.type
_entity.pdbx_description
1 polymer ?
#
loop_
_entity_poly.entity_id
_entity_poly.type
_entity_poly.pdbx_seq_one_letter_code
_entity_poly.pdbx_strand_id
1 'polypeptide(L)' 'KQIVQINNTTGDEMSINCGIPQGSILGPLSFILYINSICDLKINGQIITYADDTCPLFSGVE' A
#
# COMPACT_ATOMS: atom_id res chain seq x y z
N LYS A 1 18.18 -0.40 -3.15
CA LYS A 1 18.29 -0.97 -4.52
C LYS A 1 17.40 -2.20 -4.59
N GLN A 2 16.94 -2.59 -5.77
CA GLN A 2 16.09 -3.76 -5.97
C GLN A 2 16.53 -4.54 -7.20
N ILE A 3 16.28 -5.85 -7.15
CA ILE A 3 16.51 -6.83 -8.22
C ILE A 3 15.25 -7.68 -8.30
N VAL A 4 14.89 -8.11 -9.50
CA VAL A 4 13.77 -9.03 -9.75
C VAL A 4 14.32 -10.33 -10.31
N GLN A 5 13.82 -11.45 -9.79
CA GLN A 5 14.09 -12.78 -10.34
C GLN A 5 12.76 -13.44 -10.74
N ILE A 6 12.69 -13.93 -11.98
CA ILE A 6 11.56 -14.69 -12.50
C ILE A 6 12.11 -16.02 -13.03
N ASN A 7 11.66 -17.13 -12.46
CA ASN A 7 12.25 -18.46 -12.71
C ASN A 7 13.77 -18.44 -12.43
N ASN A 8 14.58 -18.75 -13.44
CA ASN A 8 16.04 -18.76 -13.38
C ASN A 8 16.68 -17.53 -14.03
N THR A 9 15.91 -16.48 -14.31
CA THR A 9 16.42 -15.24 -14.91
C THR A 9 16.36 -14.12 -13.88
N THR A 10 17.50 -13.49 -13.65
CA THR A 10 17.66 -12.35 -12.76
C THR A 10 17.87 -11.09 -13.58
N GLY A 11 17.11 -10.04 -13.32
CA GLY A 11 17.26 -8.74 -13.97
C GLY A 11 18.38 -7.90 -13.35
N ASP A 12 18.63 -6.73 -13.95
CA ASP A 12 19.64 -5.79 -13.45
C ASP A 12 19.22 -5.16 -12.11
N GLU A 13 20.22 -4.78 -11.31
CA GLU A 13 20.00 -4.03 -10.08
C GLU A 13 19.64 -2.56 -10.40
N MET A 14 18.56 -2.06 -9.81
CA MET A 14 18.11 -0.68 -9.98
C MET A 14 18.01 0.08 -8.65
N SER A 15 18.16 1.40 -8.73
CA SER A 15 17.87 2.30 -7.62
C SER A 15 16.36 2.39 -7.38
N ILE A 16 15.95 2.54 -6.12
CA ILE A 16 14.56 2.76 -5.76
C ILE A 16 14.34 4.26 -5.74
N ASN A 17 13.57 4.78 -6.70
CA ASN A 17 13.30 6.21 -6.82
C ASN A 17 11.94 6.61 -6.22
N CYS A 18 11.09 5.63 -5.89
CA CYS A 18 9.77 5.83 -5.31
C CYS A 18 9.44 4.67 -4.36
N GLY A 19 8.70 4.97 -3.29
CA GLY A 19 8.34 4.00 -2.27
C GLY A 19 9.54 3.57 -1.42
N ILE A 20 9.49 2.33 -0.96
CA ILE A 20 10.44 1.76 0.00
C ILE A 20 10.85 0.35 -0.43
N PRO A 21 12.03 -0.15 -0.01
CA PRO A 21 12.42 -1.53 -0.29
C PRO A 21 11.42 -2.54 0.31
N GLN A 22 10.99 -3.51 -0.50
CA GLN A 22 10.26 -4.68 -0.01
C GLN A 22 11.09 -5.43 1.05
N GLY A 23 10.44 -5.90 2.12
CA GLY A 23 11.10 -6.56 3.25
C GLY A 23 11.74 -5.60 4.25
N SER A 24 11.60 -4.28 4.06
CA SER A 24 12.00 -3.29 5.07
C SER A 24 11.15 -3.44 6.34
N ILE A 25 11.81 -3.45 7.51
CA ILE A 25 11.16 -3.54 8.83
C ILE A 25 10.19 -2.37 9.04
N LEU A 26 10.58 -1.16 8.64
CA LEU A 26 9.75 0.03 8.77
C LEU A 26 8.72 0.15 7.65
N GLY A 27 8.77 -0.75 6.67
CA GLY A 27 7.97 -0.61 5.47
C GLY A 27 6.46 -0.61 5.70
N PRO A 28 5.92 -1.58 6.46
CA PRO A 28 4.50 -1.59 6.83
C PRO A 28 4.07 -0.32 7.57
N LEU A 29 4.90 0.18 8.50
CA LEU A 29 4.59 1.40 9.24
C LEU A 29 4.57 2.63 8.32
N SER A 30 5.59 2.78 7.47
CA SER A 30 5.66 3.88 6.51
C SER A 30 4.50 3.85 5.52
N PHE A 31 4.07 2.66 5.10
CA PHE A 31 2.88 2.50 4.25
C PHE A 31 1.61 2.96 4.95
N ILE A 32 1.38 2.53 6.20
CA ILE A 32 0.20 2.92 6.99
C ILE A 32 0.17 4.44 7.16
N LEU A 33 1.29 5.06 7.55
CA LEU A 33 1.36 6.52 7.71
C LEU A 33 1.06 7.28 6.41
N TYR A 34 1.47 6.74 5.26
CA TYR A 34 1.22 7.34 3.96
C TYR A 34 -0.26 7.29 3.58
N ILE A 35 -0.93 6.16 3.80
CA ILE A 35 -2.32 5.93 3.36
C ILE A 35 -3.37 6.42 4.37
N ASN A 36 -2.99 6.66 5.62
CA ASN A 36 -3.93 6.91 6.72
C ASN A 36 -4.89 8.09 6.49
N SER A 37 -4.51 9.08 5.67
CA SER A 37 -5.37 10.23 5.34
C SER A 37 -6.65 9.83 4.59
N ILE A 38 -6.66 8.66 3.93
CA ILE A 38 -7.85 8.13 3.25
C ILE A 38 -8.96 7.82 4.28
N CYS A 39 -8.61 7.43 5.50
CA CYS A 39 -9.58 7.17 6.57
C CYS A 39 -10.36 8.43 6.99
N ASP A 40 -9.79 9.62 6.75
CA ASP A 40 -10.41 10.91 7.10
C ASP A 40 -11.30 11.48 5.98
N LEU A 41 -11.43 10.78 4.85
CA LEU A 41 -12.27 11.23 3.75
C LEU A 41 -13.74 11.26 4.17
N LYS A 42 -14.36 12.41 3.95
CA LYS A 42 -15.79 12.62 4.20
C LYS A 42 -16.61 12.01 3.05
N ILE A 43 -16.99 10.76 3.21
CA ILE A 43 -17.90 10.05 2.30
C ILE A 43 -19.23 9.73 3.02
N ASN A 44 -20.30 9.46 2.26
CA ASN A 44 -21.59 9.00 2.81
C ASN A 44 -21.53 7.51 3.17
N GLY A 45 -20.55 7.13 3.98
CA GLY A 45 -20.19 5.75 4.27
C GLY A 45 -19.03 5.68 5.25
N GLN A 46 -18.48 4.49 5.44
CA GLN A 46 -17.30 4.25 6.25
C GLN A 46 -16.16 3.73 5.39
N ILE A 47 -14.93 4.07 5.74
CA ILE A 47 -13.74 3.51 5.11
C ILE A 47 -13.04 2.66 6.17
N ILE A 48 -12.85 1.38 5.86
CA ILE A 48 -12.11 0.43 6.68
C ILE A 48 -10.87 0.02 5.89
N THR A 49 -9.69 0.20 6.47
CA THR A 49 -8.41 -0.15 5.82
C THR A 49 -7.66 -1.21 6.62
N TYR A 50 -6.93 -2.07 5.92
CA TYR A 50 -6.01 -3.04 6.51
C TYR A 50 -4.84 -3.25 5.55
N ALA A 51 -3.63 -2.82 5.94
CA ALA A 51 -2.51 -2.73 5.00
C ALA A 51 -2.99 -2.05 3.69
N ASP A 52 -2.71 -2.62 2.53
CA ASP A 52 -3.12 -2.12 1.22
C ASP A 52 -4.61 -2.35 0.87
N ASP A 53 -5.31 -3.21 1.61
CA ASP A 53 -6.74 -3.43 1.41
C ASP A 53 -7.57 -2.27 1.96
N THR A 54 -8.51 -1.78 1.14
CA THR A 54 -9.44 -0.70 1.51
C THR A 54 -10.87 -1.11 1.17
N CYS A 55 -11.76 -1.02 2.16
CA CYS A 55 -13.18 -1.36 2.05
C CYS A 55 -14.06 -0.13 2.34
N PRO A 56 -14.61 0.50 1.28
CA PRO A 56 -15.68 1.48 1.42
C PRO A 56 -17.02 0.79 1.71
N LEU A 57 -17.62 1.09 2.86
CA LEU A 57 -18.92 0.57 3.28
C LEU A 57 -19.99 1.65 3.09
N PHE A 58 -21.03 1.32 2.33
CA PHE A 58 -22.18 2.19 2.10
C PHE A 58 -23.46 1.45 2.53
N SER A 59 -24.41 2.18 3.11
CA SER A 59 -25.77 1.70 3.31
C SER A 59 -26.66 2.34 2.25
N GLY A 60 -27.39 1.51 1.51
CA GLY A 60 -28.50 2.00 0.68
C GLY A 60 -29.67 2.31 1.59
N VAL A 61 -30.28 3.48 1.39
CA VAL A 61 -31.65 3.71 1.84
C VAL A 61 -32.52 3.30 0.65
N GLU A 62 -33.49 2.41 0.85
CA GLU A 62 -34.58 2.22 -0.12
C GLU A 62 -35.33 3.54 -0.33
#